data_AF-A0A352MWA3-F1
#
_entry.id   AF-A0A352MWA3-F1
#
_cell.length_a   1.000
_cell.length_b   1.000
_cell.length_c   1.000
_cell.angle_alpha   90.00
_cell.angle_beta   90.00
_cell.angle_gamma   90.00
#
_symmetry.space_group_name_H-M   'P 1'
#
loop_
_entity.id
_entity.type
_entity.pdbx_description
1 polymer ?
#
loop_
_entity_poly.entity_id
_entity_poly.type
_entity_poly.pdbx_seq_one_letter_code
_entity_poly.pdbx_strand_id
1 'polypeptide(L)'
;MSKIKQKVYDWKNRLQDRHMLTLVIVLVTIIVALGIYTYKKQTEYRQASENEYNMAFYELVDYVQNVETYLAKSLISSTPEHGAETLTHVWREANLAQSYLARLPIDSNELSNTAKFLNQVSDYSYSLSRKNIYNESLSQDDLNNLKELHSYAIELENTLNQLSSDINDGRISFRRINKKRKKCICTAS
;
A
#
# COMPACT_ATOMS: atom_id res chain seq x y z
N MET A 1 -35.25 18.92 -43.97
CA MET A 1 -35.79 17.83 -43.10
C MET A 1 -36.12 16.52 -43.83
N SER A 2 -36.40 16.50 -45.14
CA SER A 2 -36.78 15.27 -45.88
C SER A 2 -35.66 14.21 -45.99
N LYS A 3 -34.41 14.61 -46.30
CA LYS A 3 -33.27 13.68 -46.50
C LYS A 3 -32.90 12.82 -45.29
N ILE A 4 -33.08 13.34 -44.07
CA ILE A 4 -32.78 12.60 -42.83
C ILE A 4 -33.85 11.54 -42.58
N LYS A 5 -35.13 11.89 -42.75
CA LYS A 5 -36.24 10.93 -42.62
C LYS A 5 -36.12 9.80 -43.63
N GLN A 6 -35.74 10.13 -44.87
CA GLN A 6 -35.53 9.12 -45.92
C GLN A 6 -34.36 8.19 -45.60
N LYS A 7 -33.21 8.73 -45.16
CA LYS A 7 -32.09 7.91 -44.67
C LYS A 7 -32.47 6.99 -43.52
N VAL A 8 -33.25 7.46 -42.55
CA VAL A 8 -33.73 6.65 -41.42
C VAL A 8 -34.69 5.55 -41.89
N TYR A 9 -35.55 5.85 -42.86
CA TYR A 9 -36.50 4.90 -43.43
C TYR A 9 -35.80 3.80 -44.24
N ASP A 10 -34.81 4.18 -45.06
CA ASP A 10 -33.97 3.24 -45.80
C ASP A 10 -33.15 2.35 -44.85
N TRP A 11 -32.64 2.92 -43.76
CA TRP A 11 -31.96 2.17 -42.72
C TRP A 11 -32.89 1.16 -42.05
N LYS A 12 -34.14 1.56 -41.73
CA LYS A 12 -35.18 0.68 -41.19
C LYS A 12 -35.51 -0.47 -42.14
N ASN A 13 -35.70 -0.19 -43.44
CA ASN A 13 -36.01 -1.23 -44.42
C ASN A 13 -34.85 -2.23 -44.60
N ARG A 14 -33.59 -1.77 -44.53
CA ARG A 14 -32.41 -2.64 -44.58
C ARG A 14 -32.25 -3.49 -43.31
N LEU A 15 -32.67 -2.97 -42.15
CA LEU A 15 -32.70 -3.72 -40.90
C LEU A 15 -33.87 -4.72 -40.82
N GLN A 16 -34.91 -4.55 -41.63
CA GLN A 16 -36.08 -5.43 -41.69
C GLN A 16 -35.80 -6.72 -42.50
N ASP A 17 -34.72 -6.76 -43.28
CA ASP A 17 -34.24 -7.98 -43.92
C ASP A 17 -33.77 -8.98 -42.82
N ARG A 18 -34.30 -10.21 -42.85
CA ARG A 18 -34.09 -11.22 -41.80
C ARG A 18 -32.61 -11.51 -41.58
N HIS A 19 -31.80 -11.47 -42.63
CA HIS A 19 -30.36 -11.70 -42.51
C HIS A 19 -29.63 -10.54 -41.82
N MET A 20 -29.96 -9.30 -42.16
CA MET A 20 -29.41 -8.09 -41.52
C MET A 20 -29.86 -7.96 -40.06
N LEU A 21 -31.12 -8.25 -39.76
CA LEU A 21 -31.66 -8.25 -38.41
C LEU A 21 -30.92 -9.26 -37.52
N THR A 22 -30.69 -10.47 -38.04
CA THR A 22 -29.96 -11.53 -37.32
C THR A 22 -28.52 -11.10 -37.03
N LEU A 23 -27.82 -10.50 -38.00
CA LEU A 23 -26.45 -9.98 -37.80
C LEU A 23 -26.39 -8.90 -36.71
N VAL A 24 -27.35 -7.97 -36.70
CA VAL A 24 -27.42 -6.91 -35.69
C VAL A 24 -27.68 -7.48 -34.31
N ILE A 25 -28.61 -8.44 -34.18
CA ILE A 25 -28.87 -9.11 -32.90
C ILE A 25 -27.59 -9.80 -32.41
N VAL A 26 -26.93 -10.60 -33.24
CA VAL A 26 -25.68 -11.30 -32.89
C VAL A 26 -24.63 -10.31 -32.37
N LEU A 27 -24.42 -9.21 -33.09
CA LEU A 27 -23.45 -8.17 -32.73
C LEU A 27 -23.81 -7.52 -31.38
N VAL A 28 -25.08 -7.20 -31.14
CA VAL A 28 -25.55 -6.67 -29.85
C VAL A 28 -25.32 -7.68 -28.72
N THR A 29 -25.61 -8.97 -28.92
CA THR A 29 -25.31 -10.01 -27.91
C THR A 29 -23.82 -10.10 -27.58
N ILE A 30 -22.94 -9.99 -28.57
CA ILE A 30 -21.48 -9.98 -28.34
C ILE A 30 -21.07 -8.76 -27.51
N ILE A 31 -21.58 -7.57 -27.83
CA ILE A 31 -21.31 -6.35 -27.06
C ILE A 31 -21.78 -6.50 -25.60
N VAL A 32 -22.99 -7.02 -25.38
CA VAL A 32 -23.55 -7.24 -24.03
C VAL A 32 -22.70 -8.25 -23.26
N ALA A 33 -22.31 -9.36 -23.89
CA ALA A 33 -21.46 -10.38 -23.27
C ALA A 33 -20.09 -9.81 -22.86
N LEU A 34 -19.45 -9.04 -23.75
CA LEU A 34 -18.19 -8.34 -23.45
C LEU A 34 -18.34 -7.32 -22.33
N GLY A 35 -19.47 -6.59 -22.29
CA GLY A 35 -19.79 -5.65 -21.22
C GLY A 35 -19.86 -6.32 -19.85
N ILE A 36 -20.57 -7.45 -19.76
CA ILE A 36 -20.68 -8.24 -18.52
C ILE A 36 -19.32 -8.82 -18.13
N TYR A 37 -18.58 -9.40 -19.08
CA TYR A 37 -17.26 -9.97 -18.84
C TYR A 37 -16.28 -8.92 -18.31
N THR A 38 -16.22 -7.76 -18.96
CA THR A 38 -15.34 -6.65 -18.56
C THR A 38 -15.70 -6.12 -17.18
N TYR A 39 -17.00 -6.00 -16.88
CA TYR A 39 -17.46 -5.57 -15.56
C TYR A 39 -17.03 -6.54 -14.45
N LYS A 40 -17.27 -7.84 -14.64
CA LYS A 40 -16.83 -8.89 -13.70
C LYS A 40 -15.32 -8.86 -13.50
N LYS A 41 -14.58 -8.79 -14.59
CA LYS A 41 -13.12 -8.75 -14.55
C LYS A 41 -12.60 -7.52 -13.79
N GLN A 42 -13.22 -6.36 -14.00
CA GLN A 42 -12.86 -5.15 -13.27
C GLN A 42 -13.18 -5.25 -11.78
N THR A 43 -14.25 -5.94 -11.39
CA THR A 43 -14.54 -6.18 -9.96
C THR A 43 -13.53 -7.12 -9.31
N GLU A 44 -13.13 -8.21 -9.99
CA GLU A 44 -12.11 -9.14 -9.51
C GLU A 44 -10.75 -8.45 -9.32
N TYR A 45 -10.29 -7.70 -10.33
CA TYR A 45 -9.02 -6.95 -10.22
C TYR A 45 -9.02 -5.94 -9.07
N ARG A 46 -10.17 -5.28 -8.83
CA ARG A 46 -10.30 -4.32 -7.73
C ARG A 46 -10.24 -5.00 -6.37
N GLN A 47 -10.87 -6.16 -6.21
CA GLN A 47 -10.81 -6.94 -4.98
C GLN A 47 -9.41 -7.49 -4.74
N ALA A 48 -8.75 -8.01 -5.76
CA ALA A 48 -7.39 -8.53 -5.66
C ALA A 48 -6.40 -7.44 -5.20
N SER A 49 -6.48 -6.24 -5.80
CA SER A 49 -5.64 -5.11 -5.40
C SER A 49 -5.95 -4.60 -3.99
N GLU A 50 -7.22 -4.57 -3.56
CA GLU A 50 -7.55 -4.23 -2.17
C GLU A 50 -6.98 -5.26 -1.18
N ASN A 51 -7.05 -6.56 -1.49
CA ASN A 51 -6.45 -7.60 -0.68
C ASN A 51 -4.92 -7.49 -0.63
N GLU A 52 -4.27 -7.19 -1.75
CA GLU A 52 -2.82 -6.98 -1.81
C GLU A 52 -2.39 -5.81 -0.93
N TYR A 53 -3.10 -4.68 -0.98
CA TYR A 53 -2.81 -3.54 -0.10
C TYR A 53 -3.06 -3.87 1.37
N ASN A 54 -4.14 -4.58 1.69
CA ASN A 54 -4.42 -4.99 3.07
C ASN A 54 -3.34 -5.92 3.60
N MET A 55 -2.92 -6.92 2.81
CA MET A 55 -1.82 -7.81 3.19
C MET A 55 -0.52 -7.02 3.39
N ALA A 56 -0.14 -6.19 2.42
CA ALA A 56 1.08 -5.39 2.55
C ALA A 56 1.04 -4.45 3.76
N PHE A 57 -0.13 -3.94 4.11
CA PHE A 57 -0.30 -3.11 5.29
C PHE A 57 -0.15 -3.91 6.59
N TYR A 58 -0.72 -5.11 6.69
CA TYR A 58 -0.56 -5.94 7.88
C TYR A 58 0.89 -6.40 8.07
N GLU A 59 1.57 -6.78 6.98
CA GLU A 59 3.00 -7.09 7.02
C GLU A 59 3.81 -5.87 7.50
N LEU A 60 3.50 -4.66 6.99
CA LEU A 60 4.12 -3.43 7.47
C LEU A 60 3.93 -3.25 8.99
N VAL A 61 2.72 -3.46 9.51
CA VAL A 61 2.44 -3.35 10.96
C VAL A 61 3.31 -4.35 11.75
N ASP A 62 3.37 -5.60 11.33
CA ASP A 62 4.17 -6.65 11.98
C ASP A 62 5.66 -6.30 11.98
N TYR A 63 6.20 -5.88 10.84
CA TYR A 63 7.62 -5.49 10.76
C TYR A 63 7.95 -4.26 11.60
N VAL A 64 7.04 -3.28 11.70
CA VAL A 64 7.23 -2.11 12.59
C VAL A 64 7.21 -2.52 14.06
N GLN A 65 6.33 -3.43 14.43
CA GLN A 65 6.30 -4.00 15.78
C GLN A 65 7.60 -4.77 16.08
N ASN A 66 8.13 -5.53 15.12
CA ASN A 66 9.42 -6.19 15.27
C ASN A 66 10.57 -5.17 15.42
N VAL A 67 10.57 -4.07 14.67
CA VAL A 67 11.53 -2.96 14.83
C VAL A 67 11.49 -2.41 16.26
N GLU A 68 10.31 -2.10 16.80
CA GLU A 68 10.13 -1.66 18.19
C GLU A 68 10.73 -2.68 19.16
N THR A 69 10.40 -3.96 19.00
CA THR A 69 10.80 -5.01 19.93
C THR A 69 12.31 -5.24 19.92
N TYR A 70 12.95 -5.19 18.75
CA TYR A 70 14.42 -5.32 18.67
C TYR A 70 15.14 -4.07 19.16
N LEU A 71 14.56 -2.87 19.01
CA LEU A 71 15.07 -1.66 19.65
C LEU A 71 14.98 -1.74 21.18
N ALA A 72 13.87 -2.23 21.72
CA ALA A 72 13.73 -2.44 23.16
C ALA A 72 14.80 -3.42 23.68
N LYS A 73 15.04 -4.51 22.94
CA LYS A 73 16.08 -5.51 23.26
C LYS A 73 17.49 -4.93 23.19
N SER A 74 17.79 -4.08 22.21
CA SER A 74 19.12 -3.47 22.09
C SER A 74 19.43 -2.51 23.24
N LEU A 75 18.42 -1.79 23.75
CA LEU A 75 18.55 -0.89 24.90
C LEU A 75 18.84 -1.60 26.23
N ILE A 76 18.35 -2.83 26.40
CA ILE A 76 18.56 -3.62 27.63
C ILE A 76 19.70 -4.65 27.50
N SER A 77 20.33 -4.75 26.32
CA SER A 77 21.40 -5.71 26.07
C SER A 77 22.63 -5.39 26.92
N SER A 78 23.17 -6.41 27.61
CA SER A 78 24.32 -6.26 28.51
C SER A 78 25.68 -6.50 27.85
N THR A 79 25.73 -7.01 26.61
CA THR A 79 26.99 -7.24 25.89
C THR A 79 26.99 -6.56 24.51
N PRO A 80 28.16 -6.09 24.03
CA PRO A 80 28.30 -5.52 22.69
C PRO A 80 27.85 -6.47 21.59
N GLU A 81 28.17 -7.77 21.68
CA GLU A 81 27.84 -8.76 20.67
C GLU A 81 26.32 -8.94 20.50
N HIS A 82 25.58 -9.05 21.62
CA HIS A 82 24.12 -9.12 21.58
C HIS A 82 23.49 -7.79 21.13
N GLY A 83 24.13 -6.65 21.46
CA GLY A 83 23.74 -5.35 20.92
C GLY A 83 23.89 -5.29 19.40
N ALA A 84 25.00 -5.81 18.86
CA ALA A 84 25.25 -5.86 17.42
C ALA A 84 24.21 -6.72 16.69
N GLU A 85 23.92 -7.89 17.24
CA GLU A 85 22.96 -8.85 16.69
C GLU A 85 21.56 -8.24 16.66
N THR A 86 21.09 -7.70 17.77
CA THR A 86 19.76 -7.06 17.87
C THR A 86 19.62 -5.86 16.93
N LEU A 87 20.64 -5.01 16.80
CA LEU A 87 20.63 -3.89 15.86
C LEU A 87 20.65 -4.35 14.39
N THR A 88 21.29 -5.49 14.09
CA THR A 88 21.21 -6.10 12.76
C THR A 88 19.78 -6.58 12.45
N HIS A 89 19.07 -7.10 13.45
CA HIS A 89 17.64 -7.40 13.30
C HIS A 89 16.83 -6.13 13.02
N VAL A 90 17.00 -5.05 13.79
CA VAL A 90 16.31 -3.77 13.55
C VAL A 90 16.50 -3.31 12.11
N TRP A 91 17.74 -3.30 11.63
CA TRP A 91 18.06 -2.94 10.25
C TRP A 91 17.28 -3.78 9.24
N ARG A 92 17.29 -5.11 9.39
CA ARG A 92 16.60 -6.03 8.49
C ARG A 92 15.08 -5.82 8.50
N GLU A 93 14.46 -5.79 9.68
CA GLU A 93 13.02 -5.61 9.84
C GLU A 93 12.56 -4.27 9.25
N ALA A 94 13.34 -3.20 9.47
CA ALA A 94 13.04 -1.89 8.91
C ALA A 94 13.09 -1.89 7.36
N ASN A 95 14.05 -2.59 6.75
CA ASN A 95 14.10 -2.72 5.29
C ASN A 95 12.93 -3.54 4.71
N LEU A 96 12.48 -4.58 5.44
CA LEU A 96 11.29 -5.35 5.07
C LEU A 96 10.04 -4.49 5.18
N ALA A 97 9.87 -3.75 6.27
CA ALA A 97 8.80 -2.78 6.45
C ALA A 97 8.75 -1.77 5.29
N GLN A 98 9.89 -1.19 4.90
CA GLN A 98 9.96 -0.26 3.75
C GLN A 98 9.49 -0.90 2.45
N SER A 99 9.85 -2.16 2.22
CA SER A 99 9.47 -2.91 1.02
C SER A 99 7.95 -3.13 0.93
N TYR A 100 7.29 -3.39 2.05
CA TYR A 100 5.84 -3.51 2.12
C TYR A 100 5.13 -2.16 2.06
N LEU A 101 5.66 -1.14 2.73
CA LEU A 101 5.18 0.24 2.65
C LEU A 101 5.17 0.75 1.21
N ALA A 102 6.20 0.45 0.41
CA ALA A 102 6.29 0.84 -1.00
C ALA A 102 5.19 0.24 -1.89
N ARG A 103 4.53 -0.83 -1.47
CA ARG A 103 3.38 -1.43 -2.18
C ARG A 103 2.08 -0.71 -1.88
N LEU A 104 2.01 0.02 -0.77
CA LEU A 104 0.84 0.79 -0.40
C LEU A 104 0.73 2.02 -1.31
N PRO A 105 -0.49 2.52 -1.54
CA PRO A 105 -0.65 3.85 -2.11
C PRO A 105 -0.16 4.90 -1.10
N ILE A 106 1.14 5.25 -1.17
CA ILE A 106 1.80 6.25 -0.30
C ILE A 106 1.32 7.64 -0.71
N ASP A 107 0.17 8.05 -0.18
CA ASP A 107 -0.46 9.34 -0.47
C ASP A 107 -0.85 10.13 0.79
N SER A 108 -0.52 9.61 1.98
CA SER A 108 -0.79 10.26 3.27
C SER A 108 0.50 10.70 3.97
N ASN A 109 0.40 11.75 4.79
CA ASN A 109 1.54 12.26 5.56
C ASN A 109 2.08 11.21 6.53
N GLU A 110 1.20 10.38 7.07
CA GLU A 110 1.51 9.31 8.02
C GLU A 110 2.42 8.25 7.37
N LEU A 111 2.09 7.79 6.16
CA LEU A 111 2.91 6.81 5.43
C LEU A 111 4.25 7.42 4.98
N SER A 112 4.28 8.72 4.67
CA SER A 112 5.53 9.43 4.35
C SER A 112 6.45 9.54 5.58
N ASN A 113 5.90 9.87 6.75
CA ASN A 113 6.66 9.90 8.01
C ASN A 113 7.15 8.52 8.41
N THR A 114 6.32 7.48 8.22
CA THR A 114 6.70 6.07 8.39
C THR A 114 7.93 5.74 7.54
N ALA A 115 7.94 6.11 6.26
CA ALA A 115 9.08 5.86 5.37
C ALA A 115 10.36 6.55 5.85
N LYS A 116 10.27 7.80 6.32
CA LYS A 116 11.43 8.54 6.86
C LYS A 116 11.99 7.87 8.10
N PHE A 117 11.11 7.52 9.05
CA PHE A 117 11.52 6.82 10.26
C PHE A 117 12.18 5.50 9.94
N LEU A 118 11.58 4.67 9.08
CA LEU A 118 12.12 3.37 8.72
C LEU A 118 13.49 3.46 8.03
N ASN A 119 13.74 4.53 7.25
CA ASN A 119 15.08 4.80 6.70
C ASN A 119 16.06 5.16 7.81
N GLN A 120 15.69 6.12 8.66
CA GLN A 120 16.55 6.59 9.75
C GLN A 120 16.93 5.46 10.71
N VAL A 121 15.96 4.67 11.16
CA VAL A 121 16.18 3.57 12.11
C VAL A 121 17.00 2.44 11.46
N SER A 122 16.77 2.16 10.18
CA SER A 122 17.55 1.19 9.40
C SER A 122 19.03 1.58 9.36
N ASP A 123 19.31 2.78 8.87
CA ASP A 123 20.68 3.24 8.62
C ASP A 123 21.46 3.39 9.93
N TYR A 124 20.81 3.94 10.96
CA TYR A 124 21.43 4.12 12.26
C TYR A 124 21.73 2.76 12.93
N SER A 125 20.79 1.83 12.90
CA SER A 125 20.99 0.49 13.48
C SER A 125 22.09 -0.28 12.77
N TYR A 126 22.19 -0.16 11.44
CA TYR A 126 23.30 -0.73 10.67
C TYR A 126 24.65 -0.11 11.06
N SER A 127 24.72 1.21 11.22
CA SER A 127 25.94 1.89 11.64
C SER A 127 26.40 1.44 13.03
N LEU A 128 25.47 1.33 13.98
CA LEU A 128 25.76 0.90 15.35
C LEU A 128 26.11 -0.60 15.43
N SER A 129 25.44 -1.46 14.65
CA SER A 129 25.78 -2.88 14.63
C SER A 129 27.23 -3.11 14.18
N ARG A 130 27.71 -2.31 13.21
CA ARG A 130 29.11 -2.34 12.78
C ARG A 130 30.09 -1.91 13.86
N LYS A 131 29.78 -0.88 14.66
CA LYS A 131 30.64 -0.46 15.80
C LYS A 131 30.79 -1.59 16.83
N ASN A 132 29.67 -2.22 17.20
CA ASN A 132 29.67 -3.31 18.18
C ASN A 132 30.45 -4.55 17.70
N ILE A 133 30.46 -4.84 16.40
CA ILE A 133 31.28 -5.94 15.81
C ILE A 133 32.79 -5.69 15.98
N TYR A 134 33.22 -4.44 16.12
CA TYR A 134 34.62 -4.08 16.40
C TYR A 134 34.93 -3.99 17.90
N ASN A 135 34.08 -4.54 18.77
CA ASN A 135 34.17 -4.46 20.24
C ASN A 135 34.15 -3.02 20.80
N GLU A 136 33.67 -2.06 20.02
CA GLU A 136 33.40 -0.72 20.53
C GLU A 136 32.04 -0.73 21.23
N SER A 137 32.02 -0.39 22.52
CA SER A 137 30.77 -0.26 23.26
C SER A 137 29.98 0.96 22.78
N LEU A 138 28.65 0.86 22.77
CA LEU A 138 27.78 2.00 22.46
C LEU A 138 28.02 3.14 23.46
N SER A 139 28.13 4.36 22.93
CA SER A 139 28.24 5.56 23.78
C SER A 139 26.91 5.89 24.45
N GLN A 140 26.94 6.72 25.49
CA GLN A 140 25.70 7.18 26.13
C GLN A 140 24.81 7.95 25.14
N ASP A 141 25.40 8.69 24.21
CA ASP A 141 24.67 9.39 23.15
C ASP A 141 24.01 8.40 22.18
N ASP A 142 24.69 7.29 21.84
CA ASP A 142 24.11 6.24 21.01
C ASP A 142 22.90 5.58 21.69
N LEU A 143 23.00 5.32 22.99
CA LEU A 143 21.89 4.78 23.79
C LEU A 143 20.71 5.77 23.89
N ASN A 144 20.99 7.07 24.04
CA ASN A 144 19.96 8.10 24.07
C ASN A 144 19.21 8.18 22.73
N ASN A 145 19.93 8.17 21.61
CA ASN A 145 19.33 8.17 20.27
C ASN A 145 18.49 6.91 20.03
N LEU A 146 18.98 5.73 20.44
CA LEU A 146 18.20 4.48 20.36
C LEU A 146 16.91 4.56 21.17
N LYS A 147 16.93 5.23 22.33
CA LYS A 147 15.74 5.43 23.17
C LYS A 147 14.72 6.36 22.50
N GLU A 148 15.18 7.40 21.81
CA GLU A 148 14.31 8.26 21.01
C GLU A 148 13.67 7.49 19.85
N LEU A 149 14.46 6.71 19.11
CA LEU A 149 13.97 5.86 18.03
C LEU A 149 12.97 4.81 18.53
N HIS A 150 13.23 4.20 19.68
CA HIS A 150 12.31 3.26 20.33
C HIS A 150 10.99 3.93 20.72
N SER A 151 11.06 5.12 21.33
CA SER A 151 9.86 5.88 21.71
C SER A 151 9.01 6.24 20.49
N TYR A 152 9.65 6.66 19.40
CA TYR A 152 8.94 6.92 18.14
C TYR A 152 8.37 5.64 17.52
N ALA A 153 9.08 4.51 17.62
CA ALA A 153 8.59 3.22 17.15
C ALA A 153 7.26 2.84 17.83
N ILE A 154 7.15 3.06 19.15
CA ILE A 154 5.91 2.84 19.91
C ILE A 154 4.78 3.74 19.40
N GLU A 155 5.04 5.04 19.20
CA GLU A 155 4.03 5.97 18.68
C GLU A 155 3.54 5.57 17.29
N LEU A 156 4.46 5.15 16.43
CA LEU A 156 4.17 4.69 15.08
C LEU A 156 3.39 3.37 15.09
N GLU A 157 3.81 2.39 15.89
CA GLU A 157 3.12 1.11 16.08
C GLU A 157 1.67 1.34 16.50
N ASN A 158 1.44 2.19 17.50
CA ASN A 158 0.10 2.56 17.94
C ASN A 158 -0.74 3.21 16.83
N THR A 159 -0.13 4.12 16.05
CA THR A 159 -0.79 4.76 14.91
C THR A 159 -1.18 3.75 13.84
N LEU A 160 -0.28 2.82 13.50
CA LEU A 160 -0.53 1.78 12.51
C LEU A 160 -1.55 0.75 13.00
N ASN A 161 -1.55 0.40 14.29
CA ASN A 161 -2.57 -0.46 14.91
C ASN A 161 -3.95 0.20 14.90
N GLN A 162 -4.04 1.51 15.17
CA GLN A 162 -5.30 2.25 15.04
C GLN A 162 -5.79 2.24 13.58
N LEU A 163 -4.91 2.50 12.62
CA LEU A 163 -5.25 2.44 11.20
C LEU A 163 -5.67 1.02 10.76
N SER A 164 -5.03 -0.01 11.31
CA SER A 164 -5.40 -1.42 11.15
C SER A 164 -6.83 -1.69 11.63
N SER A 165 -7.18 -1.19 12.82
CA SER A 165 -8.54 -1.27 13.35
C SER A 165 -9.54 -0.56 12.44
N ASP A 166 -9.22 0.64 11.93
CA ASP A 166 -10.10 1.39 11.06
C ASP A 166 -10.31 0.74 9.68
N ILE A 167 -9.30 0.02 9.18
CA ILE A 167 -9.40 -0.79 7.95
C ILE A 167 -10.28 -2.02 8.20
N ASN A 168 -10.07 -2.73 9.31
CA ASN A 168 -10.87 -3.91 9.69
C ASN A 168 -12.35 -3.55 9.91
N ASP A 169 -12.64 -2.42 10.54
CA ASP A 169 -14.00 -1.90 10.74
C ASP A 169 -14.66 -1.39 9.44
N GLY A 170 -13.91 -1.32 8.33
CA GLY A 170 -14.39 -0.80 7.04
C GLY A 170 -14.62 0.72 7.01
N ARG A 171 -14.15 1.44 8.04
CA ARG A 171 -14.17 2.91 8.10
C ARG A 171 -13.26 3.48 7.02
N ILE A 172 -12.09 2.89 6.87
CA ILE A 172 -11.06 3.26 5.89
C ILE A 172 -10.91 2.15 4.85
N SER A 173 -10.55 2.50 3.62
CA SER A 173 -10.08 1.55 2.60
C SER A 173 -9.10 2.25 1.68
N PHE A 174 -8.02 1.55 1.31
CA PHE A 174 -6.99 2.09 0.41
C PHE A 174 -7.56 2.59 -0.93
N ARG A 175 -8.62 1.93 -1.41
CA ARG A 175 -9.38 2.38 -2.59
C ARG A 175 -10.02 3.74 -2.43
N ARG A 176 -10.66 4.03 -1.28
CA ARG A 176 -11.32 5.32 -1.03
C ARG A 176 -10.28 6.44 -0.96
N ILE A 177 -9.12 6.18 -0.36
CA ILE A 177 -8.00 7.13 -0.26
C ILE A 177 -7.47 7.48 -1.66
N ASN A 178 -7.14 6.47 -2.46
CA ASN A 178 -6.62 6.66 -3.83
C ASN A 178 -7.64 7.39 -4.74
N LYS A 179 -8.94 7.05 -4.65
CA LYS A 179 -9.99 7.71 -5.44
C LYS A 179 -10.20 9.19 -5.07
N LYS A 180 -10.21 9.53 -3.78
CA LYS A 180 -10.35 10.93 -3.32
C LYS A 180 -9.22 11.81 -3.88
N ARG A 181 -7.98 11.33 -3.85
CA ARG A 181 -6.82 12.07 -4.37
C ARG A 181 -6.88 12.28 -5.89
N LYS A 182 -7.18 11.24 -6.67
CA LYS A 182 -7.33 11.39 -8.14
C LYS A 182 -8.33 12.48 -8.50
N LYS A 183 -9.42 12.58 -7.74
CA LYS A 183 -10.41 13.66 -7.90
C LYS A 183 -9.81 15.03 -7.60
N CYS A 184 -9.07 15.20 -6.49
CA CYS A 184 -8.43 16.47 -6.15
C CYS A 184 -7.39 16.92 -7.18
N ILE A 185 -6.58 16.01 -7.72
CA ILE A 185 -5.59 16.33 -8.76
C ILE A 185 -6.28 16.78 -10.05
N CYS A 186 -7.33 16.07 -10.48
CA CYS A 186 -8.09 16.42 -11.68
C CYS A 186 -8.87 17.75 -11.56
N THR A 187 -9.07 18.28 -10.35
CA THR A 187 -9.71 19.59 -10.12
C THR A 187 -8.73 20.74 -9.92
N ALA A 188 -7.43 20.43 -9.75
CA ALA A 188 -6.37 21.43 -9.53
C ALA A 188 -5.51 21.67 -10.79
N SER A 189 -5.83 21.01 -11.91
CA SER A 189 -5.25 21.20 -13.24
C SER A 189 -6.28 21.81 -14.18
#